data_AF-A0A4Q6CHV6-F1
#
_entry.id   AF-A0A4Q6CHV6-F1
#
_cell.length_a   1.000
_cell.length_b   1.000
_cell.length_c   1.000
_cell.angle_alpha   90.00
_cell.angle_beta   90.00
_cell.angle_gamma   90.00
#
_symmetry.space_group_name_H-M   'P 1'
#
loop_
_entity.id
_entity.type
_entity.pdbx_description
1 polymer ?
#
loop_
_entity_poly.entity_id
_entity_poly.type
_entity_poly.pdbx_seq_one_letter_code
_entity_poly.pdbx_strand_id
1 'polypeptide(L)'
;MRDTRLEALELFIAKFLRYGVLFAGLVIFIGWMSQINFHRNVFEDFHVYQNMSLFDTLWFLFLQHNWGLLTAYLGLMLLIALPFLRVVLTAGVFVIEKDYLLAGCAVLVMAGLILSFALGFEI
;
A
#
# COMPACT_ATOMS: atom_id res chain seq x y z
N MET A 1 -0.05 34.26 -10.49
CA MET A 1 0.41 33.32 -11.54
C MET A 1 1.10 32.19 -10.80
N ARG A 2 0.44 31.02 -10.71
CA ARG A 2 0.97 29.86 -9.99
C ARG A 2 2.16 29.32 -10.78
N ASP A 3 3.22 28.91 -10.10
CA ASP A 3 4.47 28.53 -10.73
C ASP A 3 4.24 27.25 -11.56
N THR A 4 4.36 27.34 -12.90
CA THR A 4 4.11 26.21 -13.83
C THR A 4 4.91 24.95 -13.49
N ARG A 5 6.02 25.09 -12.76
CA ARG A 5 6.84 23.98 -12.25
C ARG A 5 6.18 23.20 -11.11
N LEU A 6 5.42 23.88 -10.25
CA LEU A 6 4.69 23.24 -9.14
C LEU A 6 3.52 22.42 -9.68
N GLU A 7 2.76 22.99 -10.63
CA GLU A 7 1.67 22.26 -11.29
C GLU A 7 2.20 21.00 -12.01
N ALA A 8 3.35 21.09 -12.68
CA ALA A 8 3.99 19.94 -13.30
C ALA A 8 4.44 18.88 -12.28
N LEU A 9 4.94 19.31 -11.11
CA LEU A 9 5.35 18.42 -10.02
C LEU A 9 4.16 17.68 -9.41
N GLU A 10 3.06 18.38 -9.12
CA GLU A 10 1.84 17.77 -8.60
C GLU A 10 1.28 16.72 -9.58
N LEU A 11 1.27 17.06 -10.86
CA LEU A 11 0.76 16.19 -11.91
C LEU A 11 1.67 14.98 -12.12
N PHE A 12 2.99 15.16 -11.97
CA PHE A 12 3.96 14.06 -11.94
C PHE A 12 3.74 13.13 -10.75
N ILE A 13 3.60 13.67 -9.54
CA ILE A 13 3.34 12.89 -8.31
C ILE A 13 2.03 12.10 -8.46
N ALA A 14 0.96 12.74 -8.93
CA ALA A 14 -0.33 12.09 -9.13
C ALA A 14 -0.25 10.94 -10.14
N LYS A 15 0.46 11.13 -11.26
CA LYS A 15 0.67 10.08 -12.26
C LYS A 15 1.54 8.95 -11.72
N PHE A 16 2.67 9.27 -11.10
CA PHE A 16 3.60 8.28 -10.55
C PHE A 16 2.91 7.34 -9.57
N LEU A 17 2.11 7.89 -8.66
CA LEU A 17 1.34 7.09 -7.71
C LEU A 17 0.26 6.25 -8.35
N ARG A 18 -0.47 6.78 -9.34
CA ARG A 18 -1.49 6.01 -10.06
C ARG A 18 -0.89 4.81 -10.78
N TYR A 19 0.27 4.99 -11.41
CA TYR A 19 1.01 3.87 -12.00
C TYR A 19 1.52 2.90 -10.94
N GLY A 20 1.97 3.39 -9.78
CA GLY A 20 2.34 2.54 -8.65
C GLY A 20 1.20 1.63 -8.19
N VAL A 21 -0.02 2.16 -8.07
CA VAL A 21 -1.21 1.36 -7.68
C VAL A 21 -1.55 0.31 -8.73
N LEU A 22 -1.53 0.70 -10.01
CA LEU A 22 -1.77 -0.26 -11.10
C LEU A 22 -0.70 -1.36 -11.13
N PHE A 23 0.56 -1.00 -10.89
CA PHE A 23 1.65 -1.96 -10.82
C PHE A 23 1.49 -2.91 -9.63
N ALA A 24 1.18 -2.40 -8.43
CA ALA A 24 0.90 -3.21 -7.25
C ALA A 24 -0.26 -4.19 -7.50
N GLY A 25 -1.34 -3.73 -8.11
CA GLY A 25 -2.47 -4.58 -8.49
C GLY A 25 -2.08 -5.69 -9.47
N LEU A 26 -1.21 -5.39 -10.44
CA LEU A 26 -0.70 -6.36 -11.41
C LEU A 26 0.18 -7.42 -10.72
N VAL A 27 1.05 -7.01 -9.79
CA VAL A 27 1.88 -7.93 -8.99
C VAL A 27 1.01 -8.87 -8.14
N ILE A 28 -0.02 -8.33 -7.47
CA ILE A 28 -0.99 -9.16 -6.71
C ILE A 28 -1.66 -10.15 -7.65
N PHE A 29 -2.13 -9.69 -8.81
CA PHE A 29 -2.83 -10.53 -9.79
C PHE A 29 -1.94 -11.69 -10.28
N ILE A 30 -0.66 -11.45 -10.56
CA ILE A 30 0.30 -12.49 -10.93
C ILE A 30 0.50 -13.49 -9.78
N GLY A 31 0.71 -13.00 -8.56
CA GLY A 31 0.89 -13.87 -7.39
C GLY A 31 -0.34 -14.75 -7.13
N TRP A 32 -1.53 -14.18 -7.31
CA TRP A 32 -2.80 -14.92 -7.20
C TRP A 32 -2.98 -15.95 -8.32
N MET A 33 -2.67 -15.61 -9.57
CA MET A 33 -2.69 -16.57 -10.68
C MET A 33 -1.75 -17.75 -10.44
N SER A 34 -0.58 -17.51 -9.84
CA SER A 34 0.37 -18.58 -9.49
C SER A 34 -0.15 -19.54 -8.41
N GLN A 35 -1.22 -19.18 -7.69
CA GLN A 35 -1.82 -20.00 -6.62
C GLN A 35 -3.07 -20.77 -7.06
N ILE A 36 -3.53 -20.60 -8.29
CA ILE A 36 -4.63 -21.41 -8.84
C ILE A 36 -4.14 -22.85 -9.04
N ASN A 37 -4.26 -23.63 -7.98
CA ASN A 37 -4.13 -25.08 -8.00
C ASN A 37 -5.52 -25.69 -7.86
N PHE A 38 -6.06 -26.16 -8.99
CA PHE A 38 -7.40 -26.74 -9.11
C PHE A 38 -7.66 -27.99 -8.24
N HIS A 39 -6.61 -28.54 -7.59
CA HIS A 39 -6.67 -29.79 -6.83
C HIS A 39 -6.62 -29.61 -5.30
N ARG A 40 -6.48 -28.39 -4.78
CA ARG A 40 -6.43 -28.16 -3.33
C ARG A 40 -7.82 -27.71 -2.87
N ASN A 41 -8.42 -28.47 -1.96
CA ASN A 41 -9.69 -28.11 -1.31
C ASN A 41 -9.51 -26.76 -0.60
N VAL A 42 -9.85 -25.66 -1.27
CA VAL A 42 -9.57 -24.30 -0.81
C VAL A 42 -10.31 -23.99 0.50
N PHE A 43 -11.34 -24.77 0.83
CA PHE A 43 -12.22 -24.55 1.99
C PHE A 43 -11.79 -25.25 3.29
N GLU A 44 -10.79 -26.15 3.27
CA GLU A 44 -10.34 -26.83 4.51
C GLU A 44 -9.39 -25.97 5.37
N ASP A 45 -8.65 -25.04 4.76
CA ASP A 45 -7.62 -24.23 5.45
C ASP A 45 -8.17 -22.92 6.09
N PHE A 46 -9.41 -22.52 5.79
CA PHE A 46 -9.99 -21.26 6.31
C PHE A 46 -10.61 -21.38 7.71
N HIS A 47 -10.58 -22.55 8.35
CA HIS A 47 -11.22 -22.74 9.66
C HIS A 47 -10.43 -22.18 10.85
N VAL A 48 -9.15 -21.82 10.67
CA VAL A 48 -8.32 -21.31 11.78
C VAL A 48 -7.77 -19.94 11.41
N TYR A 49 -8.40 -18.89 11.96
CA TYR A 49 -7.88 -17.54 11.89
C TYR A 49 -6.61 -17.45 12.74
N GLN A 50 -5.44 -17.59 12.12
CA GLN A 50 -4.17 -17.34 12.80
C GLN A 50 -3.88 -15.85 12.76
N ASN A 51 -3.83 -15.24 13.95
CA ASN A 51 -3.38 -13.87 14.16
C ASN A 51 -1.85 -13.81 13.99
N MET A 52 -1.37 -13.92 12.75
CA MET A 52 0.02 -13.70 12.40
C MET A 52 0.16 -12.33 11.77
N SER A 53 1.12 -11.55 12.27
CA SER A 53 1.49 -10.27 11.67
C SER A 53 1.87 -10.47 10.21
N LEU A 54 1.63 -9.46 9.37
CA LEU A 54 2.03 -9.50 7.96
C LEU A 54 3.54 -9.76 7.79
N PHE A 55 4.35 -9.28 8.73
CA PHE A 55 5.79 -9.52 8.75
C PHE A 55 6.13 -10.99 9.05
N ASP A 56 5.46 -11.60 10.03
CA ASP A 56 5.66 -13.01 10.37
C ASP A 56 5.19 -13.92 9.23
N THR A 57 4.09 -13.55 8.58
CA THR A 57 3.57 -14.24 7.41
C THR A 57 4.54 -14.17 6.23
N LEU A 58 5.12 -12.99 5.94
CA LEU A 58 6.15 -12.84 4.90
C LEU A 58 7.39 -13.70 5.19
N TRP A 59 7.86 -13.71 6.44
CA TRP A 59 9.01 -14.51 6.85
C TRP A 59 8.74 -16.02 6.74
N PHE A 60 7.56 -16.45 7.17
CA PHE A 60 7.12 -17.84 7.07
C PHE A 60 6.96 -18.32 5.60
N LEU A 61 6.41 -17.47 4.74
CA LEU A 61 6.25 -17.77 3.31
C LEU A 61 7.60 -17.81 2.56
N PHE A 62 8.55 -16.98 2.98
CA PHE A 62 9.92 -17.03 2.48
C PHE A 62 10.59 -18.37 2.85
N LEU A 63 10.41 -18.83 4.09
CA LEU A 63 10.91 -20.13 4.56
C LEU A 63 10.23 -21.32 3.87
N GLN A 64 8.94 -21.24 3.58
CA GLN A 64 8.19 -22.28 2.84
C GLN A 64 8.43 -22.27 1.32
N HIS A 65 9.23 -21.33 0.80
CA HIS A 65 9.54 -21.23 -0.63
C HIS A 65 8.29 -21.05 -1.52
N ASN A 66 7.22 -20.48 -0.95
CA ASN A 66 5.94 -20.31 -1.65
C ASN A 66 5.92 -18.96 -2.39
N TRP A 67 6.66 -18.91 -3.51
CA TRP A 67 6.89 -17.69 -4.30
C TRP A 67 5.60 -17.03 -4.81
N GLY A 68 4.55 -17.80 -5.10
CA GLY A 68 3.27 -17.26 -5.54
C GLY A 68 2.57 -16.44 -4.46
N LEU A 69 2.57 -16.93 -3.22
CA LEU A 69 1.91 -16.23 -2.11
C LEU A 69 2.78 -15.04 -1.68
N LEU A 70 4.11 -15.24 -1.63
CA LEU A 70 5.07 -14.20 -1.29
C LEU A 70 4.94 -12.99 -2.21
N THR A 71 4.85 -13.21 -3.53
CA THR A 71 4.66 -12.12 -4.50
C THR A 71 3.33 -11.40 -4.33
N ALA A 72 2.25 -12.11 -4.01
CA ALA A 72 0.95 -11.50 -3.72
C ALA A 72 0.99 -10.63 -2.44
N TYR A 73 1.60 -11.12 -1.35
CA TYR A 73 1.76 -10.35 -0.11
C TYR A 73 2.68 -9.13 -0.28
N LEU A 74 3.73 -9.24 -1.09
CA LEU A 74 4.58 -8.10 -1.45
C LEU A 74 3.79 -7.05 -2.25
N GLY A 75 2.97 -7.48 -3.21
CA GLY A 75 2.08 -6.59 -3.94
C GLY A 75 1.05 -5.91 -3.03
N LEU A 76 0.50 -6.64 -2.06
CA LEU A 76 -0.41 -6.11 -1.05
C LEU A 76 0.28 -5.07 -0.16
N MET A 77 1.49 -5.37 0.34
CA MET A 77 2.29 -4.43 1.12
C MET A 77 2.55 -3.14 0.34
N LEU A 78 2.88 -3.26 -0.95
CA LEU A 78 3.05 -2.12 -1.85
C LEU A 78 1.74 -1.32 -2.00
N LEU A 79 0.61 -2.00 -2.20
CA LEU A 79 -0.70 -1.38 -2.37
C LEU A 79 -1.13 -0.57 -1.14
N ILE A 80 -0.85 -1.09 0.06
CA ILE A 80 -1.15 -0.44 1.34
C ILE A 80 -0.19 0.75 1.61
N ALA A 81 1.07 0.65 1.19
CA ALA A 81 2.06 1.72 1.37
C ALA A 81 1.82 2.93 0.44
N LEU A 82 1.24 2.74 -0.74
CA LEU A 82 1.01 3.80 -1.73
C LEU A 82 0.10 4.95 -1.23
N PRO A 83 -1.03 4.70 -0.56
CA PRO A 83 -1.83 5.74 0.09
C PRO A 83 -1.04 6.58 1.10
N PHE A 84 -0.15 5.96 1.88
CA PHE A 84 0.71 6.68 2.82
C PHE A 84 1.69 7.60 2.09
N LEU A 85 2.39 7.05 1.08
CA LEU A 85 3.31 7.81 0.23
C LEU A 85 2.61 9.00 -0.44
N ARG A 86 1.33 8.85 -0.83
CA ARG A 86 0.50 9.92 -1.40
C ARG A 86 0.38 11.10 -0.50
N VAL A 87 0.00 10.85 0.75
CA VAL A 87 -0.25 11.91 1.72
C VAL A 87 1.06 12.61 2.06
N VAL A 88 2.16 11.86 2.22
CA VAL A 88 3.49 12.43 2.50
C VAL A 88 3.97 13.34 1.35
N LEU A 89 3.90 12.87 0.10
CA LEU A 89 4.34 13.65 -1.06
C LEU A 89 3.47 14.91 -1.25
N THR A 90 2.16 14.78 -1.06
CA THR A 90 1.22 15.91 -1.20
C THR A 90 1.41 16.93 -0.08
N ALA A 91 1.61 16.49 1.16
CA ALA A 91 1.95 17.36 2.28
C ALA A 91 3.28 18.10 2.05
N GLY A 92 4.30 17.41 1.50
CA GLY A 92 5.58 18.03 1.15
C GLY A 92 5.45 19.16 0.14
N VAL A 93 4.62 19.00 -0.90
CA VAL A 93 4.34 20.05 -1.88
C VAL A 93 3.65 21.25 -1.22
N PHE A 94 2.65 21.03 -0.37
CA PHE A 94 1.95 22.13 0.31
C PHE A 94 2.82 22.92 1.29
N VAL A 95 3.78 22.26 1.96
CA VAL A 95 4.76 22.95 2.81
C VAL A 95 5.67 23.88 1.99
N ILE A 96 6.08 23.43 0.79
CA ILE A 96 6.90 24.23 -0.13
C ILE A 96 6.09 25.42 -0.67
N GLU A 97 4.80 25.22 -0.95
CA GLU A 97 3.90 26.26 -1.50
C GLU A 97 3.44 27.28 -0.45
N LYS A 98 3.76 27.08 0.84
CA LYS A 98 3.31 27.89 1.99
C LYS A 98 1.78 28.00 2.12
N ASP A 99 1.03 27.06 1.56
CA ASP A 99 -0.40 26.97 1.78
C ASP A 99 -0.68 26.21 3.09
N TYR A 100 -0.75 26.98 4.17
CA TYR A 100 -0.95 26.45 5.52
C TYR A 100 -2.31 25.78 5.73
N LEU A 101 -3.34 26.12 4.93
CA LEU A 101 -4.67 25.50 5.05
C LEU A 101 -4.67 24.10 4.45
N LEU A 102 -4.15 23.95 3.24
CA LEU A 102 -4.05 22.65 2.56
C LEU A 102 -3.05 21.72 3.26
N ALA A 103 -1.92 22.26 3.74
CA ALA A 103 -0.98 21.51 4.55
C ALA A 103 -1.62 20.97 5.84
N GLY A 104 -2.43 21.79 6.53
CA GLY A 104 -3.15 21.38 7.74
C GLY A 104 -4.11 20.20 7.50
N CYS A 105 -4.90 20.25 6.42
CA CYS A 105 -5.77 19.13 6.03
C CYS A 105 -4.96 17.86 5.71
N ALA A 106 -3.85 17.97 4.97
CA ALA A 106 -3.01 16.83 4.63
C ALA A 106 -2.40 16.16 5.88
N VAL A 107 -1.94 16.95 6.85
CA VAL A 107 -1.41 16.46 8.13
C VAL A 107 -2.51 15.78 8.96
N LEU A 108 -3.74 16.32 8.97
CA LEU A 108 -4.86 15.70 9.66
C LEU A 108 -5.20 14.34 9.06
N VAL A 109 -5.26 14.23 7.73
CA VAL A 109 -5.45 12.95 7.04
C VAL A 109 -4.31 11.99 7.33
N MET A 110 -3.06 12.48 7.36
CA MET A 110 -1.89 11.66 7.71
C MET A 110 -2.00 11.12 9.14
N ALA A 111 -2.41 11.94 10.09
CA ALA A 111 -2.65 11.53 11.47
C ALA A 111 -3.76 10.48 11.56
N GLY A 112 -4.87 10.68 10.82
CA GLY A 112 -5.94 9.69 10.70
C GLY A 112 -5.45 8.35 10.16
N LEU A 113 -4.64 8.36 9.10
CA LEU A 113 -4.03 7.14 8.54
C LEU A 113 -3.13 6.44 9.54
N ILE A 114 -2.24 7.18 10.22
CA ILE A 114 -1.34 6.61 11.23
C ILE A 114 -2.15 6.00 12.38
N LEU A 115 -3.20 6.69 12.85
CA LEU A 115 -4.09 6.17 13.88
C LEU A 115 -4.86 4.93 13.41
N SER A 116 -5.39 4.93 12.18
CA SER A 116 -6.06 3.75 11.61
C SER A 116 -5.11 2.55 11.49
N PHE A 117 -3.85 2.78 11.11
CA PHE A 117 -2.85 1.71 11.09
C PHE A 117 -2.46 1.27 12.49
N ALA A 118 -2.25 2.19 13.43
CA ALA A 118 -1.88 1.86 14.81
C ALA A 118 -3.00 1.09 15.54
N LEU A 119 -4.25 1.55 15.42
CA LEU A 119 -5.43 0.89 16.00
C LEU A 119 -5.84 -0.38 15.23
N GLY A 120 -5.47 -0.51 13.96
CA GLY A 120 -5.80 -1.65 13.11
C GLY A 120 -4.75 -2.77 13.08
N PHE A 121 -3.48 -2.49 13.42
CA PHE A 121 -2.41 -3.49 13.54
C PHE A 121 -2.26 -4.09 14.95
N GLU A 122 -3.01 -3.59 15.93
CA GLU A 122 -3.18 -4.24 17.24
C GLU A 122 -4.51 -5.01 17.29
N ILE A 123 -4.63 -6.12 16.55
CA ILE A 123 -5.41 -7.30 16.97
C ILE A 123 -4.61 -8.54 16.57
#